data_AF-A0A7C4F016-F1
#
_entry.id   AF-A0A7C4F016-F1
#
_cell.length_a   1.000
_cell.length_b   1.000
_cell.length_c   1.000
_cell.angle_alpha   90.00
_cell.angle_beta   90.00
_cell.angle_gamma   90.00
#
_symmetry.space_group_name_H-M   'P 1'
#
loop_
_entity.id
_entity.type
_entity.pdbx_description
1 polymer ?
#
loop_
_entity_poly.entity_id
_entity_poly.type
_entity_poly.pdbx_seq_one_letter_code
_entity_poly.pdbx_strand_id
1 'polypeptide(L)'
;MMAELVLDQQIILVSTNNNCYNRKKVELIDTHAHLEQIENLSEAIENAIIAGITGILAVGIDYPSNQKILEISKKFHRPEIYPAMGIHPTEIKVEEVEKTLQLIEENTQLLVAIGEIGLDYWIKNNEPEKNQRIQKEIFTIHLRLAKKYSLPAIIHSRGAWEDCYKIVQQENIRQAVFHWYSGPQDILEKIIQCGYFISASPALEYSQPHRQAIEKAPLEKILV
;
A
#
# COMPACT_ATOMS: atom_id res chain seq x y z
N MET A 1 -28.12 3.85 -11.53
CA MET A 1 -28.03 2.38 -11.52
C MET A 1 -26.55 2.07 -11.57
N MET A 2 -25.94 1.81 -10.41
CA MET A 2 -24.50 1.54 -10.27
C MET A 2 -24.20 0.19 -10.92
N ALA A 3 -23.25 0.13 -11.84
CA ALA A 3 -22.72 -1.14 -12.33
C ALA A 3 -21.47 -1.43 -11.50
N GLU A 4 -21.63 -2.28 -10.48
CA GLU A 4 -20.52 -2.86 -9.73
C GLU A 4 -19.86 -3.92 -10.61
N LEU A 5 -18.66 -3.65 -11.11
CA LEU A 5 -17.75 -4.68 -11.57
C LEU A 5 -16.98 -5.15 -10.32
N VAL A 6 -17.51 -6.18 -9.68
CA VAL A 6 -16.82 -6.91 -8.62
C VAL A 6 -15.76 -7.78 -9.30
N LEU A 7 -14.54 -7.27 -9.38
CA LEU A 7 -13.34 -8.10 -9.54
C LEU A 7 -12.89 -8.45 -8.12
N ASP A 8 -12.73 -9.74 -7.84
CA ASP A 8 -12.37 -10.26 -6.52
C ASP A 8 -11.28 -9.41 -5.86
N GLN A 9 -11.69 -8.72 -4.78
CA GLN A 9 -10.91 -7.89 -3.85
C GLN A 9 -10.37 -6.52 -4.31
N GLN A 10 -10.73 -5.99 -5.49
CA GLN A 10 -10.44 -4.59 -5.83
C GLN A 10 -11.65 -3.87 -6.45
N ILE A 11 -12.34 -3.06 -5.65
CA ILE A 11 -13.43 -2.18 -6.11
C ILE A 11 -12.82 -0.89 -6.66
N ILE A 12 -12.85 -0.77 -7.98
CA ILE A 12 -12.58 0.48 -8.68
C ILE A 12 -13.85 1.35 -8.59
N LEU A 13 -13.82 2.41 -7.79
CA LEU A 13 -14.91 3.38 -7.70
C LEU A 13 -14.90 4.30 -8.94
N VAL A 14 -15.64 3.92 -9.99
CA VAL A 14 -15.88 4.79 -11.15
C VAL A 14 -17.24 5.47 -11.04
N SER A 15 -17.24 6.79 -10.82
CA SER A 15 -18.47 7.60 -10.85
C SER A 15 -19.01 7.71 -12.28
N THR A 16 -20.15 7.06 -12.55
CA THR A 16 -20.86 7.12 -13.83
C THR A 16 -22.11 7.99 -13.76
N ASN A 17 -21.94 9.30 -13.52
CA ASN A 17 -23.01 10.25 -13.83
C ASN A 17 -23.01 10.59 -15.32
N ASN A 18 -23.98 10.01 -16.04
CA ASN A 18 -24.35 10.36 -17.40
C ASN A 18 -24.95 11.78 -17.43
N ASN A 19 -24.11 12.80 -17.64
CA ASN A 19 -24.53 14.05 -18.27
C ASN A 19 -23.33 14.78 -18.91
N CYS A 20 -23.60 15.37 -20.07
CA CYS A 20 -22.67 15.74 -21.13
C CYS A 20 -21.69 16.91 -20.83
N TYR A 21 -20.65 16.95 -21.69
CA TYR A 21 -19.67 18.02 -21.99
C TYR A 21 -18.33 18.01 -21.22
N ASN A 22 -17.25 17.72 -21.97
CA ASN A 22 -15.84 17.87 -21.61
C ASN A 22 -15.40 17.23 -20.28
N ARG A 23 -15.42 15.90 -20.19
CA ARG A 23 -14.62 15.23 -19.16
C ARG A 23 -13.14 15.37 -19.55
N LYS A 24 -12.41 16.25 -18.85
CA LYS A 24 -10.96 16.08 -18.70
C LYS A 24 -10.76 14.60 -18.36
N LYS A 25 -9.91 13.92 -19.14
CA LYS A 25 -9.51 12.56 -18.82
C LYS A 25 -8.87 12.64 -17.44
N VAL A 26 -9.53 12.10 -16.42
CA VAL A 26 -8.99 12.03 -15.07
C VAL A 26 -7.93 10.94 -15.13
N GLU A 27 -6.67 11.31 -14.93
CA GLU A 27 -5.59 10.36 -14.76
C GLU A 27 -5.74 9.75 -13.38
N LEU A 28 -5.94 8.43 -13.33
CA LEU A 28 -6.16 7.68 -12.10
C LEU A 28 -4.99 6.72 -11.91
N ILE A 29 -4.37 6.78 -10.74
CA ILE A 29 -3.30 5.88 -10.33
C ILE A 29 -3.83 5.06 -9.17
N ASP A 30 -3.82 3.74 -9.31
CA ASP A 30 -4.01 2.83 -8.18
C ASP A 30 -2.70 2.81 -7.38
N THR A 31 -2.74 3.30 -6.15
CA THR A 31 -1.55 3.47 -5.31
C THR A 31 -1.19 2.24 -4.49
N HIS A 32 -1.94 1.13 -4.60
CA HIS A 32 -1.61 -0.12 -3.90
C HIS A 32 -2.28 -1.36 -4.51
N ALA A 33 -1.53 -2.13 -5.30
CA ALA A 33 -2.01 -3.41 -5.83
C ALA A 33 -0.97 -4.54 -5.71
N HIS A 34 -1.40 -5.69 -5.20
CA HIS A 34 -0.62 -6.94 -5.18
C HIS A 34 -0.77 -7.70 -6.51
N LEU A 35 -0.21 -7.13 -7.60
CA LEU A 35 -0.40 -7.64 -8.97
C LEU A 35 0.09 -9.08 -9.17
N GLU A 36 1.08 -9.51 -8.39
CA GLU A 36 1.65 -10.86 -8.44
C GLU A 36 0.74 -11.96 -7.89
N GLN A 37 -0.35 -11.57 -7.22
CA GLN A 37 -1.37 -12.47 -6.68
C GLN A 37 -2.56 -12.64 -7.63
N ILE A 38 -2.61 -11.87 -8.73
CA ILE A 38 -3.70 -11.93 -9.71
C ILE A 38 -3.44 -13.09 -10.68
N GLU A 39 -4.35 -14.06 -10.73
CA GLU A 39 -4.24 -15.23 -11.61
C GLU A 39 -4.19 -14.84 -13.10
N ASN A 40 -5.13 -14.02 -13.56
CA ASN A 40 -5.24 -13.55 -14.95
C ASN A 40 -4.69 -12.12 -15.11
N LEU A 41 -3.43 -11.90 -14.73
CA LEU A 41 -2.82 -10.56 -14.68
C LEU A 41 -2.97 -9.76 -16.00
N SER A 42 -2.80 -10.38 -17.16
CA SER A 42 -2.95 -9.68 -18.45
C SER A 42 -4.37 -9.13 -18.66
N GLU A 43 -5.39 -9.88 -18.24
CA GLU A 43 -6.79 -9.45 -18.32
C GLU A 43 -7.07 -8.33 -17.32
N ALA A 44 -6.56 -8.44 -16.10
CA ALA A 44 -6.67 -7.38 -15.09
C ALA A 44 -6.02 -6.07 -15.55
N ILE A 45 -4.86 -6.15 -16.19
CA ILE A 45 -4.18 -4.99 -16.79
C ILE A 45 -5.03 -4.37 -17.91
N GLU A 46 -5.62 -5.17 -18.81
CA GLU A 46 -6.51 -4.65 -19.85
C GLU A 46 -7.75 -3.97 -19.25
N ASN A 47 -8.35 -4.57 -18.23
CA ASN A 47 -9.47 -3.99 -17.51
C ASN A 47 -9.10 -2.65 -16.86
N ALA A 48 -7.90 -2.53 -16.28
CA ALA A 48 -7.39 -1.29 -15.73
C ALA A 48 -7.26 -0.20 -16.82
N ILE A 49 -6.76 -0.55 -18.01
CA ILE A 49 -6.67 0.37 -19.15
C ILE A 49 -8.06 0.86 -19.57
N ILE A 50 -9.03 -0.06 -19.69
CA ILE A 50 -10.42 0.25 -20.06
C ILE A 50 -11.07 1.17 -19.01
N ALA A 51 -10.77 0.94 -17.72
CA ALA A 51 -11.23 1.77 -16.60
C ALA A 51 -10.56 3.16 -16.56
N GLY A 52 -9.52 3.39 -17.37
CA GLY A 52 -8.80 4.66 -17.44
C GLY A 52 -7.66 4.80 -16.43
N ILE A 53 -7.23 3.72 -15.78
CA ILE A 53 -6.03 3.69 -14.94
C ILE A 53 -4.81 3.97 -15.82
N THR A 54 -3.99 4.94 -15.40
CA THR A 54 -2.78 5.36 -16.10
C THR A 54 -1.52 4.86 -15.43
N GLY A 55 -1.58 4.57 -14.13
CA GLY A 55 -0.47 4.02 -13.35
C GLY A 55 -0.96 3.06 -12.27
N ILE A 56 -0.15 2.07 -11.92
CA ILE A 56 -0.40 1.15 -10.80
C ILE A 56 0.88 1.05 -9.97
N LEU A 57 0.78 1.34 -8.68
CA LEU A 57 1.84 1.06 -7.73
C LEU A 57 1.71 -0.39 -7.28
N ALA A 58 2.59 -1.23 -7.82
CA ALA A 58 2.58 -2.67 -7.59
C ALA A 58 3.46 -3.00 -6.38
N VAL A 59 2.88 -3.67 -5.38
CA VAL A 59 3.47 -3.81 -4.05
C VAL A 59 3.86 -5.26 -3.80
N GLY A 60 5.12 -5.49 -3.40
CA GLY A 60 5.59 -6.81 -2.98
C GLY A 60 5.61 -6.97 -1.46
N ILE A 61 5.40 -8.21 -0.99
CA ILE A 61 5.21 -8.51 0.44
C ILE A 61 6.24 -9.47 1.05
N ASP A 62 7.01 -10.17 0.22
CA ASP A 62 8.07 -11.08 0.64
C ASP A 62 9.10 -11.26 -0.49
N TYR A 63 10.15 -12.07 -0.26
CA TYR A 63 11.22 -12.24 -1.25
C TYR A 63 10.69 -12.71 -2.63
N PRO A 64 9.94 -13.82 -2.76
CA PRO A 64 9.34 -14.21 -4.04
C PRO A 64 8.42 -13.15 -4.67
N SER A 65 7.55 -12.52 -3.88
CA SER A 65 6.61 -11.50 -4.36
C SER A 65 7.36 -10.29 -4.93
N ASN A 66 8.37 -9.80 -4.21
CA ASN A 66 9.23 -8.69 -4.64
C ASN A 66 9.91 -8.97 -5.99
N GLN A 67 10.43 -10.19 -6.21
CA GLN A 67 11.01 -10.56 -7.51
C GLN A 67 9.98 -10.52 -8.63
N LYS A 68 8.78 -11.04 -8.39
CA LYS A 68 7.69 -11.02 -9.39
C LYS A 68 7.25 -9.60 -9.72
N ILE A 69 7.15 -8.71 -8.73
CA ILE A 69 6.80 -7.30 -8.95
C ILE A 69 7.81 -6.61 -9.88
N LEU A 70 9.12 -6.89 -9.72
CA LEU A 70 10.14 -6.40 -10.66
C LEU A 70 9.95 -6.94 -12.07
N GLU A 71 9.61 -8.22 -12.23
CA GLU A 71 9.31 -8.83 -13.53
C GLU A 71 8.07 -8.19 -14.18
N ILE A 72 7.00 -8.01 -13.41
CA ILE A 72 5.74 -7.38 -13.85
C ILE A 72 6.02 -5.94 -14.31
N SER A 73 6.78 -5.17 -13.54
CA SER A 73 7.11 -3.78 -13.87
C SER A 73 7.88 -3.61 -15.19
N LYS A 74 8.68 -4.61 -15.57
CA LYS A 74 9.43 -4.63 -16.83
C LYS A 74 8.58 -5.14 -18.01
N LYS A 75 7.53 -5.92 -17.72
CA LYS A 75 6.68 -6.56 -18.73
C LYS A 75 5.60 -5.61 -19.23
N PHE A 76 4.91 -4.92 -18.32
CA PHE A 76 3.78 -4.06 -18.65
C PHE A 76 4.18 -2.59 -18.59
N HIS A 77 3.84 -1.85 -19.64
CA HIS A 77 4.20 -0.44 -19.81
C HIS A 77 2.97 0.48 -19.90
N ARG A 78 1.77 -0.11 -19.89
CA ARG A 78 0.49 0.59 -19.95
C ARG A 78 -0.57 -0.26 -19.21
N PRO A 79 -1.13 0.22 -18.07
CA PRO A 79 -0.69 1.41 -17.32
C PRO A 79 0.79 1.29 -16.90
N GLU A 80 1.42 2.41 -16.57
CA GLU A 80 2.79 2.37 -16.05
C GLU A 80 2.79 1.65 -14.69
N ILE A 81 3.70 0.70 -14.51
CA ILE A 81 3.79 -0.09 -13.29
C ILE A 81 4.94 0.43 -12.44
N TYR A 82 4.62 0.98 -11.27
CA TYR A 82 5.58 1.53 -10.34
C TYR A 82 5.84 0.52 -9.20
N PRO A 83 7.01 -0.13 -9.14
CA PRO A 83 7.25 -1.15 -8.14
C PRO A 83 7.53 -0.53 -6.76
N ALA A 84 6.98 -1.18 -5.73
CA ALA A 84 7.38 -1.03 -4.33
C ALA A 84 7.67 -2.41 -3.74
N MET A 85 8.67 -2.48 -2.87
CA MET A 85 9.10 -3.74 -2.27
C MET A 85 9.27 -3.60 -0.75
N GLY A 86 8.93 -4.66 -0.04
CA GLY A 86 9.00 -4.73 1.42
C GLY A 86 8.87 -6.14 1.95
N ILE A 87 8.79 -6.25 3.28
CA ILE A 87 8.37 -7.47 3.97
C ILE A 87 7.13 -7.13 4.79
N HIS A 88 5.99 -7.69 4.39
CA HIS A 88 4.74 -7.51 5.09
C HIS A 88 4.82 -8.20 6.48
N PRO A 89 4.24 -7.63 7.54
CA PRO A 89 4.36 -8.18 8.91
C PRO A 89 3.87 -9.63 9.08
N THR A 90 3.02 -10.12 8.17
CA THR A 90 2.53 -11.51 8.17
C THR A 90 3.44 -12.49 7.43
N GLU A 91 4.31 -11.99 6.56
CA GLU A 91 5.15 -12.81 5.66
C GLU A 91 6.60 -12.91 6.13
N ILE A 92 6.91 -12.47 7.36
CA ILE A 92 8.27 -12.47 7.88
C ILE A 92 8.78 -13.92 8.05
N LYS A 93 9.74 -14.30 7.19
CA LYS A 93 10.57 -15.50 7.31
C LYS A 93 11.99 -15.05 7.63
N VAL A 94 12.48 -15.35 8.84
CA VAL A 94 13.73 -14.79 9.37
C VAL A 94 14.93 -15.09 8.47
N GLU A 95 14.97 -16.29 7.90
CA GLU A 95 15.97 -16.76 6.96
C GLU A 95 15.95 -16.04 5.60
N GLU A 96 14.86 -15.33 5.27
CA GLU A 96 14.72 -14.60 4.02
C GLU A 96 14.93 -13.09 4.17
N VAL A 97 14.99 -12.57 5.40
CA VAL A 97 15.08 -11.13 5.66
C VAL A 97 16.30 -10.52 4.97
N GLU A 98 17.50 -11.08 5.18
CA GLU A 98 18.74 -10.51 4.65
C GLU A 98 18.74 -10.44 3.13
N LYS A 99 18.40 -11.54 2.45
CA LYS A 99 18.31 -11.57 0.98
C LYS A 99 17.23 -10.64 0.43
N THR A 100 16.14 -10.42 1.17
CA THR A 100 15.08 -9.48 0.77
C THR A 100 15.55 -8.03 0.88
N LEU A 101 16.22 -7.68 1.97
CA LEU A 101 16.80 -6.34 2.15
C LEU A 101 17.85 -6.05 1.07
N GLN A 102 18.68 -7.04 0.73
CA GLN A 102 19.64 -6.93 -0.36
C GLN A 102 18.94 -6.71 -1.71
N LEU A 103 17.91 -7.49 -2.03
CA LEU A 103 17.13 -7.33 -3.26
C LEU A 103 16.52 -5.91 -3.36
N ILE A 104 15.95 -5.42 -2.26
CA ILE A 104 15.41 -4.05 -2.19
C ILE A 104 16.51 -3.04 -2.50
N GLU A 105 17.64 -3.13 -1.81
CA GLU A 105 18.75 -2.18 -1.92
C GLU A 105 19.34 -2.12 -3.34
N GLU A 106 19.54 -3.29 -3.97
CA GLU A 106 20.05 -3.43 -5.35
C GLU A 106 19.13 -2.81 -6.41
N ASN A 107 17.83 -2.69 -6.12
CA ASN A 107 16.82 -2.21 -7.06
C ASN A 107 16.22 -0.83 -6.68
N THR A 108 16.79 -0.13 -5.70
CA THR A 108 16.30 1.16 -5.19
C THR A 108 16.04 2.21 -6.27
N GLN A 109 16.82 2.22 -7.36
CA GLN A 109 16.64 3.16 -8.48
C GLN A 109 15.38 2.92 -9.30
N LEU A 110 14.80 1.72 -9.23
CA LEU A 110 13.55 1.35 -9.91
C LEU A 110 12.33 1.56 -9.00
N LEU A 111 12.52 1.56 -7.69
CA LEU A 111 11.44 1.63 -6.72
C LEU A 111 10.89 3.05 -6.56
N VAL A 112 9.56 3.15 -6.42
CA VAL A 112 8.91 4.42 -6.05
C VAL A 112 8.58 4.53 -4.57
N ALA A 113 8.62 3.42 -3.83
CA ALA A 113 8.37 3.36 -2.39
C ALA A 113 8.98 2.08 -1.77
N ILE A 114 9.11 2.08 -0.45
CA ILE A 114 9.37 0.88 0.35
C ILE A 114 8.07 0.45 1.01
N GLY A 115 7.66 -0.78 0.76
CA GLY A 115 6.37 -1.31 1.20
C GLY A 115 5.94 -2.54 0.41
N GLU A 116 5.02 -3.35 0.93
CA GLU A 116 4.24 -3.12 2.14
C GLU A 116 5.01 -3.53 3.40
N ILE A 117 5.11 -2.61 4.38
CA ILE A 117 5.84 -2.82 5.64
C ILE A 117 4.99 -2.34 6.80
N GLY A 118 5.25 -2.81 8.02
CA GLY A 118 4.55 -2.29 9.19
C GLY A 118 4.30 -3.34 10.24
N LEU A 119 3.13 -3.23 10.89
CA LEU A 119 2.75 -4.08 12.03
C LEU A 119 1.32 -4.59 11.85
N ASP A 120 1.10 -5.86 12.22
CA ASP A 120 -0.21 -6.50 12.30
C ASP A 120 -0.34 -7.23 13.63
N TYR A 121 -1.15 -6.69 14.54
CA TYR A 121 -1.39 -7.30 15.87
C TYR A 121 -2.63 -8.18 15.90
N TRP A 122 -3.35 -8.28 14.79
CA TRP A 122 -4.56 -9.10 14.68
C TRP A 122 -4.27 -10.48 14.11
N ILE A 123 -3.06 -10.70 13.57
CA ILE A 123 -2.62 -12.05 13.19
C ILE A 123 -2.61 -12.96 14.43
N LYS A 124 -3.23 -14.13 14.31
CA LYS A 124 -3.18 -15.15 15.34
C LYS A 124 -1.80 -15.76 15.38
N ASN A 125 -1.16 -15.73 16.56
CA ASN A 125 0.17 -16.29 16.77
C ASN A 125 0.25 -16.95 18.16
N ASN A 126 0.99 -18.04 18.26
CA ASN A 126 1.19 -18.77 19.53
C ASN A 126 2.16 -18.05 20.48
N GLU A 127 3.02 -17.17 19.96
CA GLU A 127 3.96 -16.35 20.72
C GLU A 127 3.82 -14.86 20.34
N PRO A 128 2.70 -14.20 20.71
CA PRO A 128 2.36 -12.87 20.20
C PRO A 128 3.41 -11.80 20.51
N GLU A 129 3.96 -11.77 21.74
CA GLU A 129 4.99 -10.79 22.12
C GLU A 129 6.27 -10.93 21.29
N LYS A 130 6.70 -12.17 21.04
CA LYS A 130 7.86 -12.48 20.21
C LYS A 130 7.62 -12.06 18.76
N ASN A 131 6.43 -12.37 18.23
CA ASN A 131 6.06 -11.98 16.87
C ASN A 131 6.01 -10.45 16.72
N GLN A 132 5.39 -9.73 17.66
CA GLN A 132 5.36 -8.26 17.66
C GLN A 132 6.75 -7.65 17.72
N ARG A 133 7.66 -8.22 18.53
CA ARG A 133 9.06 -7.76 18.59
C ARG A 133 9.76 -7.91 17.23
N ILE A 134 9.61 -9.06 16.58
CA ILE A 134 10.17 -9.31 15.25
C ILE A 134 9.59 -8.33 14.22
N GLN A 135 8.27 -8.14 14.20
CA GLN A 135 7.64 -7.18 13.30
C GLN A 135 8.20 -5.75 13.50
N LYS A 136 8.33 -5.28 14.74
CA LYS A 136 8.91 -3.96 15.04
C LYS A 136 10.34 -3.81 14.55
N GLU A 137 11.16 -4.84 14.72
CA GLU A 137 12.55 -4.86 14.26
C GLU A 137 12.62 -4.77 12.73
N ILE A 138 11.91 -5.64 12.02
CA ILE A 138 11.88 -5.66 10.55
C ILE A 138 11.28 -4.37 10.00
N PHE A 139 10.22 -3.86 10.59
CA PHE A 139 9.61 -2.60 10.20
C PHE A 139 10.60 -1.44 10.32
N THR A 140 11.31 -1.35 11.45
CA THR A 140 12.33 -0.33 11.70
C THR A 140 13.47 -0.38 10.67
N ILE A 141 13.93 -1.58 10.31
CA ILE A 141 14.98 -1.75 9.29
C ILE A 141 14.51 -1.23 7.92
N HIS A 142 13.28 -1.54 7.51
CA HIS A 142 12.73 -1.04 6.25
C HIS A 142 12.53 0.47 6.24
N LEU A 143 12.07 1.05 7.36
CA LEU A 143 11.97 2.50 7.49
C LEU A 143 13.33 3.20 7.33
N ARG A 144 14.39 2.60 7.85
CA ARG A 144 15.76 3.11 7.66
C ARG A 144 16.21 3.02 6.21
N LEU A 145 15.83 1.97 5.48
CA LEU A 145 16.07 1.90 4.02
C LEU A 145 15.30 2.99 3.28
N ALA A 146 14.01 3.16 3.58
CA ALA A 146 13.17 4.21 2.99
C ALA A 146 13.80 5.60 3.19
N LYS A 147 14.26 5.88 4.42
CA LYS A 147 14.98 7.12 4.75
C LYS A 147 16.31 7.25 4.01
N LYS A 148 17.13 6.19 4.00
CA LYS A 148 18.45 6.17 3.33
C LYS A 148 18.33 6.53 1.85
N TYR A 149 17.31 5.99 1.19
CA TYR A 149 17.08 6.18 -0.25
C TYR A 149 16.06 7.28 -0.58
N SER A 150 15.60 8.03 0.43
CA SER A 150 14.58 9.10 0.28
C SER A 150 13.30 8.63 -0.42
N LEU A 151 12.92 7.38 -0.19
CA LEU A 151 11.70 6.77 -0.71
C LEU A 151 10.55 6.92 0.30
N PRO A 152 9.31 7.18 -0.15
CA PRO A 152 8.12 7.05 0.67
C PRO A 152 7.96 5.64 1.25
N ALA A 153 7.28 5.54 2.39
CA ALA A 153 6.94 4.27 3.02
C ALA A 153 5.44 3.95 2.92
N ILE A 154 5.09 2.70 2.55
CA ILE A 154 3.70 2.21 2.53
C ILE A 154 3.50 1.32 3.76
N ILE A 155 2.62 1.77 4.66
CA ILE A 155 2.51 1.27 6.03
C ILE A 155 1.23 0.46 6.22
N HIS A 156 1.38 -0.84 6.46
CA HIS A 156 0.35 -1.68 7.08
C HIS A 156 0.32 -1.45 8.60
N SER A 157 -0.87 -1.24 9.18
CA SER A 157 -0.97 -0.83 10.59
C SER A 157 -2.08 -1.51 11.38
N ARG A 158 -2.56 -2.66 10.90
CA ARG A 158 -3.76 -3.32 11.44
C ARG A 158 -3.62 -3.72 12.91
N GLY A 159 -4.44 -3.13 13.78
CA GLY A 159 -4.37 -3.37 15.23
C GLY A 159 -3.17 -2.74 15.94
N ALA A 160 -2.31 -2.02 15.22
CA ALA A 160 -1.04 -1.50 15.69
C ALA A 160 -0.82 -0.02 15.28
N TRP A 161 -1.90 0.73 15.06
CA TRP A 161 -1.88 2.08 14.50
C TRP A 161 -1.00 3.06 15.27
N GLU A 162 -1.13 3.11 16.59
CA GLU A 162 -0.35 4.03 17.42
C GLU A 162 1.15 3.67 17.41
N ASP A 163 1.49 2.38 17.48
CA ASP A 163 2.87 1.91 17.42
C ASP A 163 3.50 2.16 16.06
N CYS A 164 2.75 1.95 14.96
CA CYS A 164 3.21 2.30 13.63
C CYS A 164 3.52 3.79 13.53
N TYR A 165 2.58 4.65 13.97
CA TYR A 165 2.78 6.09 13.98
C TYR A 165 4.02 6.50 14.79
N LYS A 166 4.18 5.97 16.01
CA LYS A 166 5.33 6.27 16.88
C LYS A 166 6.66 5.87 16.24
N ILE A 167 6.75 4.68 15.67
CA ILE A 167 7.99 4.20 15.03
C ILE A 167 8.32 5.04 13.78
N VAL A 168 7.34 5.35 12.94
CA VAL A 168 7.51 6.22 11.76
C VAL A 168 8.04 7.60 12.16
N GLN A 169 7.51 8.18 13.24
CA GLN A 169 7.99 9.44 13.81
C GLN A 169 9.42 9.33 14.37
N GLN A 170 9.71 8.29 15.15
CA GLN A 170 11.03 8.05 15.74
C GLN A 170 12.12 7.91 14.68
N GLU A 171 11.84 7.21 13.59
CA GLU A 171 12.78 7.05 12.47
C GLU A 171 12.87 8.30 11.57
N ASN A 172 12.06 9.34 11.83
CA ASN A 172 11.99 10.60 11.09
C ASN A 172 11.70 10.42 9.59
N ILE A 173 10.65 9.66 9.28
CA ILE A 173 10.23 9.39 7.91
C ILE A 173 9.54 10.61 7.32
N ARG A 174 9.98 11.02 6.12
CA ARG A 174 9.50 12.25 5.48
C ARG A 174 8.13 12.07 4.82
N GLN A 175 7.91 10.95 4.16
CA GLN A 175 6.69 10.66 3.40
C GLN A 175 6.24 9.23 3.73
N ALA A 176 4.98 9.10 4.12
CA ALA A 176 4.38 7.82 4.42
C ALA A 176 2.90 7.82 4.03
N VAL A 177 2.43 6.66 3.61
CA VAL A 177 1.01 6.35 3.40
C VAL A 177 0.65 5.26 4.39
N PHE A 178 -0.32 5.53 5.26
CA PHE A 178 -0.95 4.51 6.09
C PHE A 178 -2.03 3.84 5.24
N HIS A 179 -1.61 2.78 4.54
CA HIS A 179 -2.45 2.03 3.63
C HIS A 179 -3.68 1.51 4.39
N TRP A 180 -4.85 1.70 3.79
CA TRP A 180 -6.09 1.11 4.26
C TRP A 180 -6.35 1.39 5.75
N TYR A 181 -6.23 2.67 6.13
CA TYR A 181 -6.35 3.08 7.52
C TYR A 181 -7.77 2.83 8.07
N SER A 182 -7.85 2.14 9.21
CA SER A 182 -9.11 1.77 9.87
C SER A 182 -9.03 1.92 11.40
N GLY A 183 -8.07 2.73 11.86
CA GLY A 183 -7.76 2.93 13.27
C GLY A 183 -8.52 4.08 13.93
N PRO A 184 -8.18 4.39 15.20
CA PRO A 184 -8.79 5.47 15.97
C PRO A 184 -8.62 6.86 15.36
N GLN A 185 -9.63 7.72 15.54
CA GLN A 185 -9.61 9.08 14.99
C GLN A 185 -8.45 9.95 15.52
N ASP A 186 -8.07 9.82 16.79
CA ASP A 186 -6.98 10.61 17.37
C ASP A 186 -5.63 10.28 16.75
N ILE A 187 -5.43 9.03 16.31
CA ILE A 187 -4.23 8.60 15.59
C ILE A 187 -4.30 9.07 14.13
N LEU A 188 -5.47 9.04 13.48
CA LEU A 188 -5.66 9.63 12.15
C LEU A 188 -5.28 11.11 12.13
N GLU A 189 -5.77 11.89 13.11
CA GLU A 189 -5.47 13.32 13.21
C GLU A 189 -3.96 13.57 13.31
N LYS A 190 -3.24 12.77 14.10
CA LYS A 190 -1.77 12.83 14.19
C LYS A 190 -1.09 12.50 12.86
N ILE A 191 -1.52 11.43 12.18
CA ILE A 191 -1.00 11.04 10.85
C ILE A 191 -1.13 12.21 9.86
N ILE A 192 -2.31 12.82 9.79
CA ILE A 192 -2.58 13.94 8.88
C ILE A 192 -1.77 15.19 9.24
N GLN A 193 -1.68 15.53 10.54
CA GLN A 193 -0.90 16.69 11.02
C GLN A 193 0.60 16.57 10.71
N CYS A 194 1.14 15.35 10.72
CA CYS A 194 2.53 15.08 10.30
C CYS A 194 2.72 15.14 8.77
N GLY A 195 1.65 15.38 8.01
CA GLY A 195 1.68 15.51 6.56
C GLY A 195 1.60 14.19 5.80
N TYR A 196 1.40 13.06 6.49
CA TYR A 196 1.23 11.74 5.88
C TYR A 196 -0.15 11.57 5.27
N PHE A 197 -0.32 10.48 4.52
CA PHE A 197 -1.51 10.16 3.75
C PHE A 197 -2.17 8.89 4.26
N ILE A 198 -3.44 8.71 3.90
CA ILE A 198 -4.15 7.42 3.98
C ILE A 198 -4.65 7.05 2.59
N SER A 199 -4.89 5.77 2.32
CA SER A 199 -5.53 5.35 1.06
C SER A 199 -6.97 4.94 1.30
N ALA A 200 -7.87 5.33 0.39
CA ALA A 200 -9.20 4.77 0.26
C ALA A 200 -9.10 3.44 -0.49
N SER A 201 -9.62 2.36 0.11
CA SER A 201 -9.53 1.02 -0.45
C SER A 201 -10.94 0.43 -0.70
N PRO A 202 -11.04 -0.76 -1.31
CA PRO A 202 -12.31 -1.47 -1.48
C PRO A 202 -13.09 -1.67 -0.18
N ALA A 203 -12.43 -1.61 0.98
CA ALA A 203 -13.10 -1.67 2.28
C ALA A 203 -14.05 -0.52 2.57
N LEU A 204 -14.12 0.50 1.71
CA LEU A 204 -15.20 1.47 1.76
C LEU A 204 -16.58 0.80 1.70
N GLU A 205 -16.71 -0.35 1.04
CA GLU A 205 -17.98 -1.06 0.96
C GLU A 205 -18.40 -1.65 2.33
N TYR A 206 -17.48 -2.28 3.05
CA TYR A 206 -17.82 -3.12 4.21
C TYR A 206 -17.27 -2.65 5.56
N SER A 207 -16.19 -1.86 5.59
CA SER A 207 -15.55 -1.43 6.84
C SER A 207 -16.06 -0.05 7.27
N GLN A 208 -16.90 -0.03 8.31
CA GLN A 208 -17.36 1.23 8.92
C GLN A 208 -16.19 2.08 9.45
N PRO A 209 -15.18 1.53 10.17
CA PRO A 209 -14.03 2.33 10.60
C PRO A 209 -13.24 2.94 9.45
N HIS A 210 -13.06 2.19 8.34
CA HIS A 210 -12.36 2.71 7.16
C HIS A 210 -13.14 3.85 6.51
N ARG A 211 -14.45 3.69 6.28
CA ARG A 211 -15.32 4.76 5.78
C ARG A 211 -15.22 6.03 6.62
N GLN A 212 -15.31 5.90 7.94
CA GLN A 212 -15.20 7.04 8.85
C GLN A 212 -13.84 7.74 8.78
N ALA A 213 -12.74 6.99 8.57
CA ALA A 213 -11.42 7.58 8.38
C ALA A 213 -11.34 8.39 7.08
N ILE A 214 -11.85 7.85 5.97
CA ILE A 214 -11.89 8.53 4.67
C ILE A 214 -12.79 9.77 4.71
N GLU A 215 -13.95 9.70 5.37
CA GLU A 215 -14.87 10.85 5.53
C GLU A 215 -14.26 12.01 6.33
N LYS A 216 -13.35 11.71 7.28
CA LYS A 216 -12.74 12.72 8.17
C LYS A 216 -11.43 13.28 7.64
N ALA A 217 -10.73 12.55 6.76
CA ALA A 217 -9.47 13.01 6.21
C ALA A 217 -9.69 14.10 5.15
N PRO A 218 -8.83 15.14 5.08
CA PRO A 218 -8.85 16.09 3.97
C PRO A 218 -8.62 15.38 2.64
N LEU A 219 -9.31 15.81 1.58
CA LEU A 219 -9.24 15.17 0.26
C LEU A 219 -7.81 15.11 -0.29
N GLU A 220 -7.02 16.15 -0.05
CA GLU A 220 -5.61 16.25 -0.45
C GLU A 220 -4.68 15.31 0.31
N LYS A 221 -5.20 14.57 1.30
CA LYS A 221 -4.48 13.56 2.09
C LYS A 221 -4.96 12.13 1.85
N ILE A 222 -5.86 11.95 0.89
CA ILE A 222 -6.40 10.65 0.51
C ILE A 222 -5.78 10.24 -0.83
N LEU A 223 -5.23 9.03 -0.86
CA LEU A 223 -4.85 8.32 -2.08
C LEU A 223 -5.91 7.26 -2.41
N VAL A 224 -5.86 6.71 -3.61
CA VAL A 224 -6.78 5.67 -4.11
C VAL A 224 -6.00 4.48 -4.64
#